data_AF-A0A3D5SY53-F1
#
_entry.id   AF-A0A3D5SY53-F1
#
_cell.length_a   1.000
_cell.length_b   1.000
_cell.length_c   1.000
_cell.angle_alpha   90.00
_cell.angle_beta   90.00
_cell.angle_gamma   90.00
#
_symmetry.space_group_name_H-M   'P 1'
#
loop_
_entity.id
_entity.type
_entity.pdbx_description
1 polymer ?
#
loop_
_entity_poly.entity_id
_entity_poly.type
_entity_poly.pdbx_seq_one_letter_code
_entity_poly.pdbx_strand_id
1 'polypeptide(L)'
;MANPRRAEPGACVSPRQAIWLLAASAAVVAPLIVKLPAVIGVPSGILFVYAAWLWARGGRLPPPWLLAILVAVATAAIAIAYRSAFGREPGVAMLLAFLALKLLELRTRRDGFTVALLCYFLLLALLFDRQGPGVAAYAVAGVVLVTAAVLQIARDGQPARATIERALVMTAQAVPFMLVFFVLFPRVQ
;
A
#
# COMPACT_ATOMS: atom_id res chain seq x y z
N MET A 1 3.84 -34.20 -23.52
CA MET A 1 3.39 -32.79 -23.62
C MET A 1 3.09 -32.28 -22.21
N ALA A 2 4.05 -31.61 -21.57
CA ALA A 2 3.92 -31.12 -20.20
C ALA A 2 3.08 -29.83 -20.20
N ASN A 3 2.05 -29.79 -19.36
CA ASN A 3 1.15 -28.64 -19.18
C ASN A 3 1.81 -27.59 -18.25
N PRO A 4 2.20 -26.39 -18.73
CA PRO A 4 2.90 -25.39 -17.91
C PRO A 4 1.97 -24.53 -17.03
N ARG A 5 0.71 -24.92 -16.80
CA ARG A 5 -0.30 -24.10 -16.06
C ARG A 5 -0.65 -24.60 -14.66
N ARG A 6 0.31 -25.16 -13.91
CA ARG A 6 0.15 -25.23 -12.45
C ARG A 6 0.79 -23.97 -11.87
N ALA A 7 -0.03 -22.93 -11.67
CA ALA A 7 0.35 -21.82 -10.81
C ALA A 7 0.56 -22.39 -9.40
N GLU A 8 1.82 -22.50 -8.98
CA GLU A 8 2.14 -23.02 -7.66
C GLU A 8 1.52 -22.12 -6.58
N PRO A 9 0.75 -22.69 -5.63
CA PRO A 9 0.28 -21.95 -4.48
C PRO A 9 1.48 -21.55 -3.62
N GLY A 10 1.93 -20.30 -3.78
CA GLY A 10 3.06 -19.74 -3.02
C GLY A 10 4.18 -19.11 -3.83
N ALA A 11 4.03 -18.89 -5.15
CA ALA A 11 5.07 -18.25 -5.96
C ALA A 11 5.66 -16.99 -5.29
N CYS A 12 6.97 -16.98 -5.11
CA CYS A 12 7.70 -15.87 -4.50
C CYS A 12 7.55 -14.59 -5.32
N VAL A 13 7.55 -13.44 -4.64
CA VAL A 13 7.51 -12.13 -5.30
C VAL A 13 8.81 -11.90 -6.06
N SER A 14 8.71 -11.53 -7.34
CA SER A 14 9.90 -11.20 -8.14
C SER A 14 10.44 -9.80 -7.78
N PRO A 15 11.74 -9.53 -7.93
CA PRO A 15 12.31 -8.21 -7.63
C PRO A 15 11.60 -7.06 -8.37
N ARG A 16 11.15 -7.34 -9.60
CA ARG A 16 10.38 -6.39 -10.40
C ARG A 16 9.03 -6.08 -9.76
N GLN A 17 8.30 -7.09 -9.30
CA GLN A 17 7.03 -6.91 -8.60
C GLN A 17 7.22 -6.12 -7.29
N ALA A 18 8.30 -6.39 -6.57
CA ALA A 18 8.63 -5.64 -5.35
C ALA A 18 8.91 -4.16 -5.62
N ILE A 19 9.61 -3.82 -6.72
CA ILE A 19 9.84 -2.42 -7.11
C ILE A 19 8.50 -1.69 -7.38
N TRP A 20 7.55 -2.31 -8.06
CA TRP A 20 6.23 -1.72 -8.28
C TRP A 20 5.46 -1.51 -6.98
N LEU A 21 5.52 -2.48 -6.07
CA LEU A 21 4.89 -2.36 -4.75
C LEU A 21 5.55 -1.28 -3.91
N LEU A 22 6.88 -1.19 -3.90
CA LEU A 22 7.62 -0.15 -3.20
C LEU A 22 7.31 1.24 -3.77
N ALA A 23 7.29 1.39 -5.11
CA ALA A 23 6.96 2.65 -5.76
C ALA A 23 5.52 3.09 -5.44
N ALA A 24 4.56 2.18 -5.55
CA ALA A 24 3.17 2.45 -5.20
C ALA A 24 3.02 2.80 -3.71
N SER A 25 3.65 2.04 -2.82
CA SER A 25 3.61 2.30 -1.38
C SER A 25 4.27 3.63 -1.02
N ALA A 26 5.40 3.97 -1.65
CA ALA A 26 6.10 5.22 -1.42
C ALA A 26 5.24 6.42 -1.83
N ALA A 27 4.58 6.32 -2.99
CA ALA A 27 3.63 7.32 -3.43
C ALA A 27 2.50 7.49 -2.40
N VAL A 28 1.85 6.42 -1.96
CA VAL A 28 0.76 6.53 -0.98
C VAL A 28 1.22 7.10 0.36
N VAL A 29 2.38 6.66 0.86
CA VAL A 29 2.90 6.99 2.20
C VAL A 29 3.44 8.41 2.31
N ALA A 30 3.97 8.98 1.22
CA ALA A 30 4.61 10.30 1.22
C ALA A 30 3.79 11.43 1.89
N PRO A 31 2.52 11.68 1.52
CA PRO A 31 1.72 12.74 2.15
C PRO A 31 1.30 12.40 3.59
N LEU A 32 1.25 11.12 3.93
CA LEU A 32 0.81 10.66 5.24
C LEU A 32 1.90 10.85 6.29
N ILE A 33 3.15 10.46 6.01
CA ILE A 33 4.25 10.61 6.99
C ILE A 33 4.41 12.04 7.48
N VAL A 34 4.26 13.02 6.59
CA VAL A 34 4.39 14.45 6.92
C VAL A 34 3.27 14.91 7.86
N LYS A 35 2.12 14.24 7.84
CA LYS A 35 0.95 14.61 8.65
C LYS A 35 0.97 13.96 10.03
N LEU A 36 1.54 12.76 10.17
CA LEU A 36 1.52 12.03 11.43
C LEU A 36 2.42 12.70 12.49
N PRO A 37 2.09 12.55 13.79
CA PRO A 37 3.01 12.90 14.88
C PRO A 37 4.38 12.28 14.66
N ALA A 38 5.45 13.05 14.88
CA ALA A 38 6.82 12.61 14.61
C ALA A 38 7.17 11.28 15.31
N VAL A 39 6.62 11.03 16.50
CA VAL A 39 6.79 9.79 17.28
C VAL A 39 6.35 8.54 16.49
N ILE A 40 5.45 8.68 15.52
CA ILE A 40 4.94 7.58 14.68
C ILE A 40 5.43 7.69 13.25
N GLY A 41 5.41 8.91 12.68
CA GLY A 41 5.84 9.18 11.31
C GLY A 41 7.32 8.85 11.10
N VAL A 42 8.20 9.22 12.03
CA VAL A 42 9.65 8.98 11.94
C VAL A 42 9.97 7.48 11.95
N PRO A 43 9.57 6.66 12.94
CA PRO A 43 9.90 5.23 12.93
C PRO A 43 9.28 4.51 11.74
N SER A 44 8.07 4.87 11.31
CA SER A 44 7.45 4.28 10.13
C SER A 44 8.20 4.63 8.84
N GLY A 45 8.66 5.88 8.71
CA GLY A 45 9.51 6.32 7.60
C GLY A 45 10.86 5.60 7.59
N ILE A 46 11.50 5.42 8.74
CA ILE A 46 12.74 4.64 8.87
C ILE A 46 12.52 3.21 8.42
N LEU A 47 11.44 2.55 8.86
CA LEU A 47 11.10 1.19 8.44
C LEU A 47 10.85 1.09 6.95
N PHE A 48 10.16 2.07 6.37
CA PHE A 48 9.90 2.13 4.95
C PHE A 48 11.21 2.25 4.14
N VAL A 49 12.10 3.16 4.53
CA VAL A 49 13.41 3.34 3.89
C VAL A 49 14.26 2.09 4.05
N TYR A 50 14.25 1.47 5.23
CA TYR A 50 14.95 0.22 5.48
C TYR A 50 14.43 -0.92 4.59
N ALA A 51 13.11 -1.03 4.42
CA ALA A 51 12.50 -2.01 3.52
C ALA A 51 12.92 -1.78 2.06
N ALA A 52 12.88 -0.53 1.59
CA ALA A 52 13.32 -0.18 0.24
C ALA A 52 14.81 -0.50 0.02
N TRP A 53 15.66 -0.21 1.01
CA TRP A 53 17.08 -0.51 0.97
C TRP A 53 17.36 -2.02 0.95
N LEU A 54 16.64 -2.80 1.76
CA LEU A 54 16.78 -4.25 1.82
C LEU A 54 16.43 -4.90 0.48
N TRP A 55 15.34 -4.45 -0.15
CA TRP A 55 14.95 -4.89 -1.49
C TRP A 55 15.93 -4.46 -2.57
N ALA A 56 16.49 -3.25 -2.49
CA ALA A 56 17.52 -2.79 -3.43
C ALA A 56 18.81 -3.61 -3.35
N ARG A 57 19.17 -4.12 -2.16
CA ARG A 57 20.36 -4.94 -1.94
C ARG A 57 20.13 -6.45 -2.06
N GLY A 58 18.89 -6.90 -2.28
CA GLY A 58 18.55 -8.32 -2.23
C GLY A 58 18.84 -8.98 -0.87
N GLY A 59 18.78 -8.18 0.20
CA GLY A 59 19.09 -8.63 1.56
C GLY A 59 18.05 -9.62 2.10
N ARG A 60 18.46 -10.44 3.07
CA ARG A 60 17.55 -11.40 3.72
C ARG A 60 16.49 -10.64 4.53
N LEU A 61 15.21 -10.96 4.29
CA LEU A 61 14.10 -10.37 5.06
C LEU A 61 14.25 -10.71 6.55
N PRO A 62 13.91 -9.77 7.46
CA PRO A 62 13.98 -10.01 8.89
C PRO A 62 13.11 -11.20 9.32
N PRO A 63 13.44 -11.84 10.45
CA PRO A 63 12.67 -12.98 10.95
C PRO A 63 11.29 -12.51 11.45
N PRO A 64 10.25 -13.37 11.32
CA PRO A 64 8.87 -12.98 11.62
C PRO A 64 8.63 -12.62 13.09
N TRP A 65 9.41 -13.18 14.02
CA TRP A 65 9.31 -12.84 15.44
C TRP A 65 9.71 -11.38 15.73
N LEU A 66 10.70 -10.85 15.00
CA LEU A 66 11.13 -9.46 15.15
C LEU A 66 10.05 -8.51 14.64
N LEU A 67 9.40 -8.87 13.53
CA LEU A 67 8.25 -8.13 13.00
C LEU A 67 7.07 -8.16 13.99
N ALA A 68 6.79 -9.31 14.62
CA ALA A 68 5.73 -9.40 15.62
C ALA A 68 5.98 -8.48 16.84
N ILE A 69 7.22 -8.42 17.33
CA ILE A 69 7.60 -7.47 18.40
C ILE A 69 7.39 -6.04 17.92
N LEU A 70 7.82 -5.73 16.69
CA LEU A 70 7.72 -4.38 16.16
C LEU A 70 6.27 -3.95 15.92
N VAL A 71 5.39 -4.88 15.51
CA VAL A 71 3.93 -4.67 15.47
C VAL A 71 3.38 -4.35 16.85
N ALA A 72 3.77 -5.12 17.88
CA ALA A 72 3.31 -4.90 19.25
C ALA A 72 3.75 -3.53 19.78
N VAL A 73 5.02 -3.17 19.56
CA VAL A 73 5.58 -1.87 19.94
C VAL A 73 4.89 -0.72 19.20
N ALA A 74 4.71 -0.83 17.88
CA ALA A 74 4.01 0.19 17.09
C ALA A 74 2.56 0.39 17.57
N THR A 75 1.86 -0.72 17.83
CA THR A 75 0.48 -0.70 18.34
C THR A 75 0.40 -0.02 19.70
N ALA A 76 1.29 -0.36 20.63
CA ALA A 76 1.35 0.27 21.95
C ALA A 76 1.70 1.77 21.85
N ALA A 77 2.68 2.13 21.02
CA ALA A 77 3.08 3.52 20.81
C ALA A 77 1.92 4.37 20.27
N ILE A 78 1.15 3.85 19.30
CA ILE A 78 -0.01 4.54 18.73
C ILE A 78 -1.11 4.69 19.79
N ALA A 79 -1.42 3.62 20.54
CA ALA A 79 -2.45 3.65 21.58
C ALA A 79 -2.12 4.68 22.67
N ILE A 80 -0.85 4.80 23.07
CA ILE A 80 -0.38 5.80 24.03
C ILE A 80 -0.45 7.21 23.42
N ALA A 81 0.05 7.39 22.19
CA ALA A 81 0.15 8.70 21.53
C ALA A 81 -1.23 9.34 21.27
N TYR A 82 -2.20 8.56 20.82
CA TYR A 82 -3.56 9.04 20.54
C TYR A 82 -4.53 8.85 21.71
N ARG A 83 -4.08 8.25 22.82
CA ARG A 83 -4.92 7.82 23.96
C ARG A 83 -6.11 6.94 23.54
N SER A 84 -6.03 6.32 22.37
CA SER A 84 -7.05 5.47 21.78
C SER A 84 -6.42 4.61 20.68
N ALA A 85 -6.86 3.36 20.58
CA ALA A 85 -6.56 2.50 19.43
C ALA A 85 -7.60 2.65 18.31
N PHE A 86 -8.73 3.30 18.59
CA PHE A 86 -9.85 3.44 17.67
C PHE A 86 -10.09 4.89 17.28
N GLY A 87 -10.31 5.11 15.99
CA GLY A 87 -10.50 6.44 15.41
C GLY A 87 -9.76 6.57 14.08
N ARG A 88 -10.07 7.64 13.34
CA ARG A 88 -9.49 7.87 12.01
C ARG A 88 -7.97 8.02 12.07
N GLU A 89 -7.47 8.91 12.93
CA GLU A 89 -6.03 9.18 13.03
C GLU A 89 -5.19 8.00 13.56
N PRO A 90 -5.55 7.34 14.68
CA PRO A 90 -4.83 6.14 15.11
C PRO A 90 -4.95 4.98 14.11
N GLY A 91 -6.09 4.84 13.42
CA GLY A 91 -6.27 3.84 12.37
C GLY A 91 -5.35 4.06 11.17
N VAL A 92 -5.19 5.31 10.72
CA VAL A 92 -4.23 5.66 9.65
C VAL A 92 -2.80 5.38 10.08
N ALA A 93 -2.44 5.72 11.32
CA ALA A 93 -1.14 5.41 11.89
C ALA A 93 -0.86 3.90 11.92
N MET A 94 -1.84 3.10 12.32
CA MET A 94 -1.72 1.63 12.30
C MET A 94 -1.57 1.09 10.90
N LEU A 95 -2.39 1.54 9.94
CA LEU A 95 -2.31 1.12 8.55
C LEU A 95 -0.94 1.44 7.95
N LEU A 96 -0.38 2.62 8.25
CA LEU A 96 0.93 3.05 7.77
C LEU A 96 2.06 2.21 8.40
N ALA A 97 2.01 1.96 9.70
CA ALA A 97 2.96 1.08 10.37
C ALA A 97 2.88 -0.37 9.82
N PHE A 98 1.66 -0.90 9.64
CA PHE A 98 1.45 -2.22 9.08
C PHE A 98 1.92 -2.31 7.64
N LEU A 99 1.73 -1.28 6.83
CA LEU A 99 2.26 -1.24 5.46
C LEU A 99 3.79 -1.32 5.46
N ALA A 100 4.46 -0.51 6.29
CA ALA A 100 5.92 -0.53 6.40
C ALA A 100 6.44 -1.90 6.86
N LEU A 101 5.79 -2.52 7.83
CA LEU A 101 6.14 -3.86 8.33
C LEU A 101 5.83 -4.95 7.31
N LYS A 102 4.71 -4.85 6.59
CA LYS A 102 4.31 -5.85 5.59
C LYS A 102 5.25 -5.85 4.38
N LEU A 103 5.84 -4.71 4.03
CA LEU A 103 6.90 -4.64 3.01
C LEU A 103 8.17 -5.41 3.43
N LEU A 104 8.48 -5.46 4.72
CA LEU A 104 9.58 -6.27 5.28
C LEU A 104 9.24 -7.76 5.40
N GLU A 105 7.97 -8.13 5.26
CA GLU A 105 7.50 -9.52 5.25
C GLU A 105 7.13 -10.01 3.85
N LEU A 106 7.45 -9.24 2.80
CA LEU A 106 6.99 -9.50 1.46
C LEU A 106 7.67 -10.76 0.88
N ARG A 107 7.02 -11.91 1.03
CA ARG A 107 7.55 -13.21 0.59
C ARG A 107 6.75 -13.79 -0.55
N THR A 108 5.43 -13.77 -0.42
CA THR A 108 4.50 -14.41 -1.36
C THR A 108 3.69 -13.39 -2.13
N ARG A 109 3.15 -13.77 -3.29
CA ARG A 109 2.19 -12.93 -4.02
C ARG A 109 0.99 -12.52 -3.16
N ARG A 110 0.56 -13.39 -2.23
CA ARG A 110 -0.50 -13.09 -1.26
C ARG A 110 -0.14 -11.87 -0.40
N ASP A 111 1.10 -11.81 0.09
CA ASP A 111 1.58 -10.65 0.84
C ASP A 111 1.57 -9.38 -0.01
N GLY A 112 1.90 -9.49 -1.30
CA GLY A 112 1.80 -8.39 -2.26
C GLY A 112 0.38 -7.84 -2.43
N PHE A 113 -0.63 -8.70 -2.51
CA PHE A 113 -2.03 -8.25 -2.53
C PHE A 113 -2.44 -7.60 -1.20
N THR A 114 -1.95 -8.09 -0.05
CA THR A 114 -2.18 -7.45 1.25
C THR A 114 -1.55 -6.05 1.30
N VAL A 115 -0.33 -5.88 0.79
CA VAL A 115 0.32 -4.57 0.67
C VAL A 115 -0.50 -3.63 -0.21
N ALA A 116 -0.96 -4.09 -1.37
CA ALA A 116 -1.81 -3.30 -2.25
C ALA A 116 -3.12 -2.89 -1.55
N LEU A 117 -3.74 -3.79 -0.79
CA LEU A 117 -4.95 -3.51 -0.02
C LEU A 117 -4.70 -2.43 1.05
N LEU A 118 -3.60 -2.51 1.79
CA LEU A 118 -3.20 -1.48 2.75
C LEU A 118 -3.00 -0.11 2.06
N CYS A 119 -2.37 -0.08 0.89
CA CYS A 119 -2.23 1.14 0.09
C CYS A 119 -3.60 1.73 -0.31
N TYR A 120 -4.55 0.91 -0.76
CA TYR A 120 -5.91 1.40 -1.06
C TYR A 120 -6.61 1.97 0.17
N PHE A 121 -6.49 1.32 1.34
CA PHE A 121 -7.05 1.85 2.58
C PHE A 121 -6.43 3.18 3.00
N LEU A 122 -5.12 3.35 2.82
CA LEU A 122 -4.44 4.62 3.10
C LEU A 122 -4.85 5.72 2.12
N LEU A 123 -5.04 5.41 0.83
CA LEU A 123 -5.59 6.36 -0.15
C LEU A 123 -7.03 6.77 0.20
N LEU A 124 -7.84 5.81 0.66
CA LEU A 124 -9.19 6.09 1.15
C LEU A 124 -9.15 7.03 2.36
N ALA A 125 -8.24 6.77 3.31
CA ALA A 125 -8.07 7.63 4.47
C ALA A 125 -7.61 9.05 4.09
N LEU A 126 -6.74 9.18 3.08
CA LEU A 126 -6.33 10.48 2.55
C LEU A 126 -7.53 11.25 1.96
N LEU A 127 -8.41 10.56 1.22
CA LEU A 127 -9.64 11.15 0.65
C LEU A 127 -10.68 11.53 1.73
N PHE A 128 -10.76 10.75 2.82
CA PHE A 128 -11.59 11.08 3.98
C PHE A 128 -11.02 12.22 4.81
N ASP A 129 -9.72 12.48 4.72
CA ASP A 129 -9.08 13.56 5.45
C ASP A 129 -9.26 14.92 4.78
N ARG A 130 -9.03 14.98 3.46
CA ARG A 130 -9.05 16.24 2.72
C ARG A 130 -9.93 16.13 1.49
N GLN A 131 -10.94 16.97 1.45
CA GLN A 131 -11.82 17.10 0.29
C GLN A 131 -11.28 18.22 -0.60
N GLY A 132 -10.77 17.88 -1.79
CA GLY A 132 -10.29 18.86 -2.75
C GLY A 132 -9.81 18.22 -4.06
N PRO A 133 -9.82 18.96 -5.18
CA PRO A 133 -9.49 18.43 -6.50
C PRO A 133 -8.03 17.94 -6.58
N GLY A 134 -7.09 18.63 -5.91
CA GLY A 134 -5.68 18.21 -5.87
C GLY A 134 -5.47 16.87 -5.17
N VAL A 135 -6.14 16.64 -4.04
CA VAL A 135 -6.07 15.37 -3.30
C VAL A 135 -6.77 14.26 -4.09
N ALA A 136 -7.87 14.56 -4.78
CA ALA A 136 -8.53 13.62 -5.67
C ALA A 136 -7.63 13.19 -6.82
N ALA A 137 -6.99 14.14 -7.52
CA ALA A 137 -6.04 13.84 -8.59
C ALA A 137 -4.87 13.00 -8.09
N TYR A 138 -4.32 13.33 -6.92
CA TYR A 138 -3.27 12.57 -6.27
C TYR A 138 -3.72 11.13 -5.94
N ALA A 139 -4.92 10.97 -5.37
CA ALA A 139 -5.45 9.67 -5.02
C ALA A 139 -5.70 8.82 -6.27
N VAL A 140 -6.20 9.40 -7.36
CA VAL A 140 -6.36 8.71 -8.65
C VAL A 140 -5.01 8.22 -9.17
N ALA A 141 -3.97 9.06 -9.15
CA ALA A 141 -2.62 8.64 -9.53
C ALA A 141 -2.10 7.49 -8.63
N GLY A 142 -2.36 7.57 -7.32
CA GLY A 142 -2.06 6.50 -6.38
C GLY A 142 -2.80 5.19 -6.70
N VAL A 143 -4.10 5.26 -6.98
CA VAL A 143 -4.92 4.10 -7.38
C VAL A 143 -4.37 3.46 -8.65
N VAL A 144 -3.97 4.25 -9.64
CA VAL A 144 -3.35 3.74 -10.89
C VAL A 144 -2.04 3.01 -10.57
N LEU A 145 -1.18 3.57 -9.72
CA LEU A 145 0.09 2.93 -9.34
C LEU A 145 -0.12 1.64 -8.56
N VAL A 146 -1.03 1.62 -7.59
CA VAL A 146 -1.36 0.41 -6.82
C VAL A 146 -1.99 -0.64 -7.75
N THR A 147 -2.88 -0.23 -8.66
CA THR A 147 -3.49 -1.12 -9.66
C THR A 147 -2.42 -1.71 -10.58
N ALA A 148 -1.46 -0.90 -11.04
CA ALA A 148 -0.33 -1.37 -11.84
C ALA A 148 0.50 -2.41 -11.08
N ALA A 149 0.75 -2.21 -9.78
CA ALA A 149 1.44 -3.19 -8.94
C ALA A 149 0.65 -4.49 -8.80
N VAL A 150 -0.66 -4.42 -8.60
CA VAL A 150 -1.58 -5.59 -8.58
C VAL A 150 -1.53 -6.36 -9.90
N LEU A 151 -1.55 -5.66 -11.04
CA LEU A 151 -1.43 -6.29 -12.36
C LEU A 151 -0.09 -7.03 -12.51
N GLN A 152 1.01 -6.45 -12.02
CA GLN A 152 2.33 -7.09 -12.07
C GLN A 152 2.43 -8.32 -11.18
N ILE A 153 1.78 -8.32 -10.01
CA ILE A 153 1.68 -9.51 -9.15
C ILE A 153 0.89 -10.62 -9.86
N ALA A 154 -0.23 -10.26 -10.50
CA ALA A 154 -1.10 -11.20 -11.18
C ALA A 154 -0.46 -11.78 -12.46
N ARG A 155 0.24 -10.96 -13.24
CA ARG A 155 0.88 -11.34 -14.50
C ARG A 155 2.25 -10.66 -14.62
N ASP A 156 3.30 -11.42 -14.31
CA ASP A 156 4.67 -10.93 -14.50
C ASP A 156 5.03 -10.89 -16.00
N GLY A 157 6.01 -10.06 -16.35
CA GLY A 157 6.60 -10.03 -17.70
C GLY A 157 6.06 -8.96 -18.66
N GLN A 158 5.04 -8.19 -18.30
CA GLN A 158 4.53 -7.11 -19.18
C GLN A 158 5.40 -5.84 -19.13
N PRO A 159 5.53 -5.08 -20.22
CA PRO A 159 6.29 -3.83 -20.21
C PRO A 159 5.59 -2.79 -19.33
N ALA A 160 6.38 -1.95 -18.64
CA ALA A 160 5.88 -0.99 -17.65
C ALA A 160 4.77 -0.09 -18.21
N ARG A 161 4.95 0.39 -19.44
CA ARG A 161 3.99 1.23 -20.16
C ARG A 161 2.64 0.52 -20.34
N ALA A 162 2.63 -0.71 -20.83
CA ALA A 162 1.39 -1.45 -21.04
C ALA A 162 0.67 -1.76 -19.72
N THR A 163 1.42 -1.99 -18.63
CA THR A 163 0.85 -2.17 -17.30
C THR A 163 0.16 -0.90 -16.80
N ILE A 164 0.80 0.26 -16.95
CA ILE A 164 0.22 1.56 -16.58
C ILE A 164 -1.02 1.87 -17.45
N GLU A 165 -0.94 1.68 -18.77
CA GLU A 165 -2.06 1.91 -19.68
C GLU A 165 -3.28 1.06 -19.29
N ARG A 166 -3.07 -0.22 -18.93
CA ARG A 166 -4.18 -1.07 -18.45
C ARG A 166 -4.70 -0.62 -17.09
N ALA A 167 -3.83 -0.24 -16.16
CA ALA A 167 -4.25 0.27 -14.87
C ALA A 167 -5.08 1.56 -15.02
N LEU A 168 -4.70 2.45 -15.95
CA LEU A 168 -5.47 3.64 -16.31
C LEU A 168 -6.84 3.28 -16.88
N VAL A 169 -6.92 2.35 -17.82
CA VAL A 169 -8.19 1.90 -18.40
C VAL A 169 -9.11 1.31 -17.32
N MET A 170 -8.58 0.45 -16.45
CA MET A 170 -9.36 -0.13 -15.34
C MET A 170 -9.85 0.95 -14.36
N THR A 171 -8.99 1.93 -14.05
CA THR A 171 -9.36 3.05 -13.17
C THR A 171 -10.42 3.93 -13.84
N ALA A 172 -10.29 4.19 -15.14
CA ALA A 172 -11.27 4.97 -15.91
C ALA A 172 -12.63 4.25 -16.00
N GLN A 173 -12.63 2.93 -16.14
CA GLN A 173 -13.85 2.11 -16.10
C GLN A 173 -14.55 2.14 -14.74
N ALA A 174 -13.83 2.46 -13.65
CA ALA A 174 -14.43 2.63 -12.32
C ALA A 174 -15.11 4.00 -12.14
N VAL A 175 -14.77 5.01 -12.96
CA VAL A 175 -15.37 6.36 -12.91
C VAL A 175 -16.89 6.36 -13.05
N PRO A 176 -17.55 5.66 -14.00
CA PRO A 176 -19.00 5.65 -14.09
C PRO A 176 -19.66 5.14 -12.80
N PHE A 177 -19.11 4.10 -12.17
CA PHE A 177 -19.59 3.59 -10.89
C PHE A 177 -19.39 4.61 -9.76
N MET A 178 -18.24 5.29 -9.75
CA MET A 178 -17.97 6.39 -8.80
C MET A 178 -19.01 7.51 -8.93
N LEU A 179 -19.37 7.91 -10.16
CA LEU A 179 -20.38 8.95 -10.40
C LEU A 179 -21.76 8.51 -9.93
N VAL A 180 -22.16 7.27 -10.24
CA VAL A 180 -23.43 6.70 -9.75
C VAL A 180 -23.47 6.71 -8.23
N PHE A 181 -22.42 6.23 -7.55
CA PHE A 181 -22.37 6.25 -6.09
C PHE A 181 -22.30 7.66 -5.51
N PHE A 182 -21.65 8.61 -6.18
CA PHE A 182 -21.61 10.00 -5.74
C PHE A 182 -23.01 10.67 -5.77
N VAL A 183 -23.81 10.35 -6.79
CA VAL A 183 -25.20 10.85 -6.89
C VAL A 183 -26.12 10.14 -5.88
N LEU A 184 -25.97 8.82 -5.69
CA LEU A 184 -26.78 8.04 -4.75
C LEU A 184 -26.44 8.34 -3.28
N PHE A 185 -25.17 8.60 -2.99
CA PHE A 185 -24.67 8.92 -1.66
C PHE A 185 -24.01 10.30 -1.69
N PRO A 186 -24.80 11.38 -1.78
CA PRO A 186 -24.25 12.72 -1.68
C PRO A 186 -23.54 12.85 -0.33
N ARG A 187 -22.29 13.29 -0.38
CA ARG A 187 -21.48 13.50 0.83
C ARG A 187 -22.17 14.61 1.63
N VAL A 188 -22.78 14.25 2.75
CA VAL A 188 -23.33 15.22 3.69
C VAL A 188 -22.12 15.95 4.28
N GLN A 189 -22.00 17.25 3.98
CA GLN A 189 -20.96 18.13 4.51
C GLN A 189 -21.44 18.75 5.81
#